data_AF-A0A947B0T8-F1
#
_entry.id   AF-A0A947B0T8-F1
#
_cell.length_a   1.000
_cell.length_b   1.000
_cell.length_c   1.000
_cell.angle_alpha   90.00
_cell.angle_beta   90.00
_cell.angle_gamma   90.00
#
_symmetry.space_group_name_H-M   'P 1'
#
loop_
_entity.id
_entity.type
_entity.pdbx_description
1 polymer ?
#
loop_
_entity_poly.entity_id
_entity_poly.type
_entity_poly.pdbx_seq_one_letter_code
_entity_poly.pdbx_strand_id
1 'polypeptide(L)'
;MKQAEFPKELLKSLELHPTAIFVIDAKGIIHFANKTGVAVFDPDNENVSNRNFNEIILEKSKADFKNFLKKVFNSTEEKQMRT
;
A
#
# COMPACT_ATOMS: atom_id res chain seq x y z
N MET A 1 -16.46 2.98 7.42
CA MET A 1 -15.35 3.53 6.61
C MET A 1 -15.69 3.31 5.15
N LYS A 2 -15.80 4.36 4.34
CA LYS A 2 -16.02 4.20 2.89
C LYS A 2 -14.69 3.76 2.28
N GLN A 3 -14.67 2.59 1.65
CA GLN A 3 -13.56 2.13 0.83
C GLN A 3 -13.32 3.20 -0.25
N ALA A 4 -12.08 3.64 -0.42
CA ALA A 4 -11.77 4.61 -1.47
C ALA A 4 -12.02 3.94 -2.83
N GLU A 5 -13.09 4.31 -3.52
CA GLU A 5 -13.30 3.90 -4.91
C GLU A 5 -12.31 4.67 -5.79
N PHE A 6 -11.24 4.00 -6.20
CA PHE A 6 -10.35 4.54 -7.22
C PHE A 6 -11.10 4.63 -8.55
N PRO A 7 -10.91 5.71 -9.34
CA PRO A 7 -11.44 5.78 -10.69
C PRO A 7 -11.00 4.54 -11.49
N LYS A 8 -11.95 3.88 -12.18
CA LYS A 8 -11.67 2.63 -12.92
C LYS A 8 -10.52 2.77 -13.93
N GLU A 9 -10.37 3.95 -14.53
CA GLU A 9 -9.29 4.25 -15.48
C GLU A 9 -7.91 4.31 -14.80
N LEU A 10 -7.85 4.86 -13.58
CA LEU A 10 -6.63 4.89 -12.78
C LEU A 10 -6.21 3.45 -12.42
N LEU A 11 -7.14 2.61 -11.98
CA LEU A 11 -6.85 1.21 -11.67
C LEU A 11 -6.27 0.46 -12.86
N LYS A 12 -6.84 0.64 -14.06
CA LYS A 12 -6.31 0.04 -15.30
C LYS A 12 -4.89 0.48 -15.60
N SER A 13 -4.57 1.76 -15.40
CA SER A 13 -3.22 2.27 -15.62
C SER A 13 -2.21 1.71 -14.61
N LEU A 14 -2.59 1.60 -13.34
CA LEU A 14 -1.74 1.04 -12.28
C LEU A 14 -1.52 -0.47 -12.48
N GLU A 15 -2.54 -1.18 -12.95
CA GLU A 15 -2.50 -2.63 -13.18
C GLU A 15 -1.47 -3.04 -14.24
N LEU A 16 -1.29 -2.21 -15.27
CA LEU A 16 -0.37 -2.45 -16.38
C LEU A 16 1.04 -1.87 -16.15
N HIS A 17 1.23 -1.13 -15.05
CA HIS A 17 2.49 -0.46 -14.78
C HIS A 17 3.59 -1.49 -14.45
N PRO A 18 4.81 -1.39 -15.04
CA PRO A 18 5.85 -2.40 -14.85
C PRO A 18 6.45 -2.39 -13.43
N THR A 19 6.35 -1.28 -12.70
CA THR A 19 6.80 -1.19 -11.30
C THR A 19 5.78 -1.82 -10.35
N ALA A 20 6.27 -2.47 -9.29
CA ALA A 20 5.43 -2.96 -8.20
C ALA A 20 4.73 -1.79 -7.49
N ILE A 21 3.40 -1.82 -7.46
CA ILE A 21 2.57 -0.80 -6.82
C ILE A 21 1.72 -1.47 -5.75
N PHE A 22 1.71 -0.87 -4.56
CA PHE A 22 0.87 -1.28 -3.44
C PHE A 22 0.11 -0.08 -2.90
N VAL A 23 -1.18 -0.25 -2.67
CA VAL A 23 -2.00 0.68 -1.89
C VAL A 23 -2.18 0.06 -0.52
N ILE A 24 -1.70 0.76 0.50
CA ILE A 24 -1.76 0.31 1.90
C ILE A 24 -2.41 1.37 2.79
N ASP A 25 -2.99 0.94 3.91
CA ASP A 25 -3.45 1.86 4.95
C ASP A 25 -2.36 2.19 5.98
N ALA A 26 -2.71 3.02 6.98
CA ALA A 26 -1.81 3.44 8.05
C ALA A 26 -1.32 2.29 8.95
N LYS A 27 -1.99 1.14 8.93
CA LYS A 27 -1.56 -0.09 9.64
C LYS A 27 -0.69 -0.99 8.76
N GLY A 28 -0.46 -0.59 7.51
CA GLY A 28 0.28 -1.35 6.51
C GLY A 28 -0.54 -2.48 5.87
N ILE A 29 -1.87 -2.46 5.99
CA ILE A 29 -2.72 -3.49 5.35
C ILE A 29 -2.87 -3.16 3.87
N ILE A 30 -2.68 -4.16 3.01
CA ILE A 30 -2.76 -4.04 1.56
C ILE A 30 -4.22 -4.04 1.11
N HIS A 31 -4.61 -2.99 0.39
CA HIS A 31 -5.95 -2.85 -0.23
C HIS A 31 -5.92 -3.07 -1.74
N PHE A 32 -4.77 -2.90 -2.38
CA PHE A 32 -4.53 -3.19 -3.79
C PHE A 32 -3.05 -3.46 -4.04
N ALA A 33 -2.75 -4.39 -4.95
CA ALA A 33 -1.44 -4.53 -5.56
C ALA A 33 -1.63 -4.84 -7.04
N ASN A 34 -0.79 -4.26 -7.91
CA ASN A 34 -0.78 -4.64 -9.32
C ASN A 34 -0.06 -5.98 -9.53
N LYS A 35 -0.12 -6.54 -10.74
CA LYS A 35 0.52 -7.83 -11.07
C LYS A 35 1.99 -7.92 -10.65
N THR A 36 2.77 -6.87 -10.90
CA THR A 36 4.18 -6.85 -10.49
C THR A 36 4.33 -6.83 -8.97
N GLY A 37 3.45 -6.11 -8.26
CA GLY A 37 3.40 -6.12 -6.79
C GLY A 37 3.07 -7.49 -6.23
N VAL A 38 2.07 -8.18 -6.78
CA VAL A 38 1.72 -9.55 -6.40
C VAL A 38 2.93 -10.47 -6.57
N ALA A 39 3.58 -10.45 -7.74
CA ALA A 39 4.75 -11.28 -8.02
C ALA A 39 5.95 -11.02 -7.08
N VAL A 40 6.13 -9.77 -6.62
CA VAL A 40 7.16 -9.43 -5.63
C VAL A 40 6.78 -9.91 -4.23
N PHE A 41 5.50 -9.84 -3.90
CA PHE A 41 5.03 -10.12 -2.55
C PHE A 41 4.87 -11.60 -2.27
N ASP A 42 4.20 -12.31 -3.17
CA ASP A 42 3.96 -13.74 -3.11
C ASP A 42 3.79 -14.27 -4.55
N PRO A 43 4.88 -14.76 -5.19
CA PRO A 43 4.82 -15.21 -6.57
C PRO A 43 3.92 -16.44 -6.78
N ASP A 44 3.60 -17.17 -5.70
CA ASP A 44 2.78 -18.38 -5.75
C ASP A 44 1.30 -18.11 -5.43
N ASN A 45 0.95 -16.89 -4.99
CA ASN A 45 -0.41 -16.55 -4.57
C ASN A 45 -0.91 -15.26 -5.21
N GLU A 46 -2.00 -15.36 -5.97
CA GLU A 46 -2.58 -14.22 -6.68
C GLU A 46 -3.30 -13.22 -5.75
N ASN A 47 -3.57 -13.57 -4.49
CA ASN A 47 -4.29 -12.70 -3.57
C ASN A 47 -3.44 -12.22 -2.38
N VAL A 48 -2.96 -10.99 -2.50
CA VAL A 48 -2.22 -10.27 -1.46
C VAL A 48 -3.08 -9.27 -0.67
N SER A 49 -4.35 -9.13 -1.02
CA SER A 49 -5.26 -8.20 -0.35
C SER A 49 -5.50 -8.63 1.10
N ASN A 50 -5.65 -7.65 2.00
CA ASN A 50 -5.79 -7.82 3.46
C ASN A 50 -4.57 -8.41 4.19
N ARG A 51 -3.48 -8.71 3.49
CA ARG A 51 -2.19 -9.08 4.11
C ARG A 51 -1.46 -7.84 4.61
N ASN A 52 -0.46 -8.05 5.48
CA ASN A 52 0.32 -6.95 6.02
C ASN A 52 1.60 -6.74 5.22
N PHE A 53 1.84 -5.51 4.77
CA PHE A 53 3.04 -5.19 4.00
C PHE A 53 4.36 -5.49 4.75
N ASN A 54 4.33 -5.56 6.08
CA ASN A 54 5.48 -5.95 6.90
C ASN A 54 6.01 -7.36 6.62
N GLU A 55 5.23 -8.23 5.96
CA GLU A 55 5.66 -9.59 5.61
C GLU A 55 6.86 -9.60 4.65
N ILE A 56 7.00 -8.56 3.81
CA ILE A 56 8.10 -8.44 2.84
C ILE A 56 9.16 -7.39 3.21
N ILE A 57 8.96 -6.69 4.33
CA ILE A 57 9.96 -5.76 4.86
C ILE A 57 11.01 -6.54 5.62
N LEU A 58 12.28 -6.31 5.29
CA LEU A 58 13.42 -6.85 6.03
C LEU A 58 13.29 -6.53 7.53
N GLU A 59 13.53 -7.51 8.41
CA GLU A 59 13.39 -7.34 9.87
C GLU A 59 14.06 -6.07 10.39
N LYS A 60 15.31 -5.82 9.96
CA LYS A 60 16.09 -4.64 10.34
C LYS A 60 15.44 -3.30 9.96
N SER A 61 14.52 -3.30 9.00
CA SER A 61 13.87 -2.11 8.45
C SER A 61 12.42 -1.92 8.94
N LYS A 62 11.86 -2.89 9.69
CA LYS A 62 10.45 -2.81 10.15
C LYS A 62 10.19 -1.62 11.06
N ALA A 63 11.13 -1.29 11.94
CA ALA A 63 11.01 -0.13 12.83
C ALA A 63 10.96 1.19 12.04
N ASP A 64 11.86 1.34 11.06
CA ASP A 64 11.92 2.52 10.20
C ASP A 64 10.67 2.65 9.34
N PHE A 65 10.19 1.55 8.76
CA PHE A 65 8.97 1.52 7.97
C PHE A 65 7.74 1.91 8.80
N LYS A 66 7.61 1.38 10.03
CA LYS A 66 6.54 1.78 10.95
C LYS A 66 6.59 3.27 11.27
N ASN A 67 7.77 3.84 11.48
CA ASN A 67 7.94 5.26 11.73
C ASN A 67 7.63 6.11 10.48
N PHE A 68 8.00 5.63 9.30
CA PHE A 68 7.65 6.25 8.03
C PHE A 68 6.13 6.34 7.85
N LEU A 69 5.40 5.23 8.05
CA LEU A 69 3.93 5.23 7.96
C LEU A 69 3.31 6.26 8.93
N LYS A 70 3.74 6.28 10.19
CA LYS A 70 3.27 7.27 11.16
C LYS A 70 3.47 8.71 10.67
N LYS A 71 4.66 9.04 10.14
CA LYS A 71 4.96 10.38 9.64
C LYS A 71 4.07 10.75 8.44
N VAL A 72 3.96 9.86 7.46
CA VAL A 72 3.16 10.11 6.25
C VAL A 72 1.70 10.31 6.61
N PHE A 73 1.09 9.40 7.36
CA PHE A 73 -0.34 9.49 7.66
C PHE A 73 -0.67 10.60 8.67
N ASN A 74 0.16 10.87 9.68
CA ASN A 74 -0.07 12.00 10.59
C ASN A 74 0.06 13.36 9.87
N SER A 75 1.02 13.50 8.94
CA SER A 75 1.14 14.73 8.14
C SER A 75 -0.06 14.97 7.21
N THR A 76 -0.83 13.92 6.91
CA THR A 76 -2.02 13.99 6.06
C THR A 76 -3.21 14.55 6.84
N GLU A 77 -3.34 14.24 8.13
CA GLU A 77 -4.39 14.77 9.01
C GLU A 77 -4.18 16.26 9.33
N GLU A 78 -2.93 16.70 9.56
CA GLU A 78 -2.61 18.11 9.83
C GLU A 78 -2.91 19.04 8.64
N LYS A 79 -2.77 18.54 7.40
CA LYS A 79 -3.10 19.30 6.19
C LYS A 79 -4.60 19.51 6.00
N GLN A 80 -5.43 18.54 6.39
CA GLN A 80 -6.88 18.63 6.24
C GLN A 80 -7.54 19.58 7.25
N MET A 81 -6.91 19.84 8.41
CA MET A 81 -7.42 20.80 9.40
C MET A 81 -7.10 22.28 9.10
N ARG A 82 -6.29 22.56 8.07
CA ARG A 82 -5.88 23.93 7.70
C ARG A 82 -6.53 24.43 6.39
N THR A 83 -7.51 23.70 5.87
CA THR A 83 -8.28 24.05 4.66
C THR A 83 -9.76 24.12 5.00
#